data_AF-A0A017RYE1-F1
#
_entry.id   AF-A0A017RYE1-F1
#
_cell.length_a   1.000
_cell.length_b   1.000
_cell.length_c   1.000
_cell.angle_alpha   90.00
_cell.angle_beta   90.00
_cell.angle_gamma   90.00
#
_symmetry.space_group_name_H-M   'P 1'
#
loop_
_entity.id
_entity.type
_entity.pdbx_description
1 polymer ?
#
loop_
_entity_poly.entity_id
_entity_poly.type
_entity_poly.pdbx_seq_one_letter_code
_entity_poly.pdbx_strand_id
1 'polypeptide(L)'
;MGAARLLKDIPPIKIIDSTVILVALKLVPHLQIDKERAGIKIRTLFNGEYPEKVNIVRGQINDRKCIDGLFQDKDSIHVFDRGYYDYK
;
A
#
# COMPACT_ATOMS: atom_id res chain seq x y z
N MET A 1 -30.40 8.08 24.00
CA MET A 1 -30.13 8.82 22.75
C MET A 1 -29.22 7.98 21.86
N GLY A 2 -29.74 7.60 20.69
CA GLY A 2 -29.02 7.21 19.47
C GLY A 2 -27.75 6.37 19.52
N ALA A 3 -27.84 5.06 19.84
CA ALA A 3 -26.86 4.12 19.30
C ALA A 3 -27.19 3.93 17.82
N ALA A 4 -26.49 4.63 16.93
CA ALA A 4 -26.67 4.49 15.49
C ALA A 4 -26.31 3.05 15.07
N ARG A 5 -27.34 2.21 14.92
CA ARG A 5 -27.25 0.94 14.18
C ARG A 5 -27.13 1.28 12.69
N LEU A 6 -25.93 1.54 12.19
CA LEU A 6 -25.67 1.77 10.76
C LEU A 6 -24.33 1.17 10.33
N LEU A 7 -24.23 -0.17 10.32
CA LEU A 7 -23.06 -0.87 9.75
C LEU A 7 -23.45 -2.13 8.96
N LYS A 8 -24.72 -2.31 8.59
CA LYS A 8 -25.11 -3.47 7.77
C LYS A 8 -24.93 -3.24 6.27
N ASP A 9 -24.79 -1.97 5.83
CA ASP A 9 -24.80 -1.61 4.41
C ASP A 9 -23.55 -0.84 3.96
N ILE A 10 -22.48 -0.81 4.75
CA ILE A 10 -21.20 -0.21 4.32
C ILE A 10 -20.40 -1.29 3.57
N PRO A 11 -20.00 -1.04 2.31
CA PRO A 11 -19.12 -1.97 1.60
C PRO A 11 -17.81 -2.20 2.36
N PRO A 12 -17.14 -3.34 2.18
CA PRO A 12 -15.86 -3.62 2.83
C PRO A 12 -14.86 -2.47 2.63
N ILE A 13 -14.13 -2.13 3.69
CA ILE A 13 -13.07 -1.13 3.64
C ILE A 13 -11.74 -1.83 3.40
N LYS A 14 -11.06 -1.42 2.34
CA LYS A 14 -9.75 -1.93 1.90
C LYS A 14 -8.72 -0.82 2.05
N ILE A 15 -7.75 -0.99 2.93
CA ILE A 15 -6.75 0.06 3.22
C ILE A 15 -5.44 -0.29 2.51
N ILE A 16 -4.89 0.63 1.72
CA ILE A 16 -3.62 0.46 1.05
C ILE A 16 -2.58 1.39 1.66
N ASP A 17 -1.45 0.81 2.07
CA ASP A 17 -0.29 1.53 2.56
C ASP A 17 1.02 1.07 1.89
N SER A 18 2.01 1.95 1.85
CA SER A 18 3.33 1.73 1.24
C SER A 18 4.41 2.14 2.22
N THR A 19 5.29 1.20 2.59
CA THR A 19 6.43 1.48 3.46
C THR A 19 7.74 1.11 2.75
N VAL A 20 8.73 2.01 2.79
CA VAL A 20 10.10 1.73 2.35
C VAL A 20 10.94 1.30 3.55
N ILE A 21 11.53 0.11 3.46
CA ILE A 21 12.49 -0.39 4.45
C ILE A 21 13.90 -0.25 3.86
N LEU A 22 14.72 0.55 4.52
CA LEU A 22 16.12 0.70 4.15
C LEU A 22 16.93 -0.51 4.61
N VAL A 23 17.86 -0.92 3.76
CA VAL A 23 18.79 -2.04 3.99
C VAL A 23 20.21 -1.60 3.69
N ALA A 24 21.19 -2.34 4.19
CA ALA A 24 22.59 -2.02 3.97
C ALA A 24 22.95 -2.11 2.47
N LEU A 25 23.30 -0.98 1.85
CA LEU A 25 23.69 -0.92 0.43
C LEU A 25 24.85 -1.88 0.09
N LYS A 26 25.81 -2.02 1.02
CA LYS A 26 26.94 -2.95 0.86
C LYS A 26 26.51 -4.43 0.80
N LEU A 27 25.39 -4.79 1.43
CA LEU A 27 24.88 -6.17 1.46
C LEU A 27 24.07 -6.51 0.21
N VAL A 28 23.27 -5.55 -0.28
CA VAL A 28 22.34 -5.75 -1.40
C VAL A 28 22.41 -4.58 -2.40
N PRO A 29 23.53 -4.44 -3.13
CA PRO A 29 23.74 -3.31 -4.04
C PRO A 29 22.73 -3.25 -5.19
N HIS A 30 22.13 -4.38 -5.57
CA HIS A 30 21.11 -4.45 -6.62
C HIS A 30 19.73 -3.88 -6.20
N LEU A 31 19.56 -3.50 -4.93
CA LEU A 31 18.38 -2.81 -4.39
C LEU A 31 18.64 -1.32 -4.14
N GLN A 32 19.66 -0.76 -4.77
CA GLN A 32 20.00 0.65 -4.68
C GLN A 32 18.81 1.55 -5.06
N ILE A 33 18.53 2.55 -4.22
CA ILE A 33 17.54 3.60 -4.45
C ILE A 33 18.24 4.88 -4.91
N ASP A 34 19.40 5.17 -4.30
CA ASP A 34 20.26 6.32 -4.64
C ASP A 34 21.73 6.02 -4.29
N LYS A 35 22.59 7.04 -4.31
CA LYS A 35 24.04 6.88 -4.08
C LYS A 35 24.38 6.26 -2.72
N GLU A 36 23.53 6.43 -1.71
CA GLU A 36 23.85 6.09 -0.32
C GLU A 36 22.92 5.00 0.24
N ARG A 37 21.74 4.81 -0.35
CA ARG A 37 20.68 3.95 0.20
C ARG A 37 20.31 2.81 -0.74
N ALA A 38 20.09 1.65 -0.15
CA ALA A 38 19.34 0.55 -0.76
C ALA A 38 18.07 0.28 0.07
N GLY A 39 17.04 -0.25 -0.57
CA GLY A 39 15.81 -0.54 0.14
C GLY A 39 14.79 -1.31 -0.68
N ILE A 40 13.87 -1.91 0.05
CA ILE A 40 12.66 -2.53 -0.51
C ILE A 40 11.47 -1.66 -0.15
N LYS A 41 10.43 -1.75 -0.97
CA LYS A 41 9.13 -1.16 -0.69
C LYS A 41 8.12 -2.27 -0.52
N ILE A 42 7.38 -2.23 0.57
CA ILE A 42 6.29 -3.14 0.90
C ILE A 42 5.00 -2.38 0.67
N ARG A 43 4.17 -2.89 -0.22
CA ARG A 43 2.83 -2.36 -0.51
C ARG A 43 1.83 -3.36 0.04
N THR A 44 0.99 -2.91 0.95
CA THR A 44 0.07 -3.77 1.69
C THR A 44 -1.35 -3.33 1.47
N LEU A 45 -2.21 -4.30 1.17
CA LEU A 45 -3.65 -4.16 1.17
C LEU A 45 -4.19 -4.85 2.41
N PHE A 46 -4.79 -4.10 3.32
CA PHE A 46 -5.45 -4.58 4.52
C PHE A 46 -6.95 -4.77 4.29
N ASN A 47 -7.49 -5.84 4.87
CA ASN A 47 -8.91 -6.12 4.92
C ASN A 47 -9.24 -6.62 6.34
N GLY A 48 -9.63 -5.68 7.21
CA GLY A 48 -9.72 -5.92 8.65
C GLY A 48 -8.34 -5.92 9.32
N GLU A 49 -8.12 -6.85 10.25
CA GLU A 49 -6.91 -6.93 11.08
C GLU A 49 -5.67 -7.42 10.31
N TYR A 50 -5.88 -8.25 9.28
CA TYR A 50 -4.81 -8.92 8.56
C TYR A 50 -4.66 -8.40 7.12
N PRO A 51 -3.44 -8.44 6.55
CA PRO A 51 -3.25 -8.09 5.17
C PRO A 51 -3.89 -9.13 4.24
N GLU A 52 -4.73 -8.66 3.31
CA GLU A 52 -5.25 -9.47 2.20
C GLU A 52 -4.15 -9.71 1.16
N LYS A 53 -3.27 -8.72 0.95
CA LYS A 53 -2.17 -8.83 -0.01
C LYS A 53 -0.96 -8.02 0.41
N VAL A 54 0.23 -8.59 0.17
CA VAL A 54 1.52 -7.92 0.39
C VAL A 54 2.37 -8.08 -0.87
N ASN A 55 2.80 -6.96 -1.44
CA ASN A 55 3.69 -6.93 -2.60
C ASN A 55 5.02 -6.28 -2.22
N ILE A 56 6.12 -7.02 -2.39
CA ILE A 56 7.48 -6.50 -2.18
C ILE A 56 8.08 -6.09 -3.53
N VAL A 57 8.55 -4.85 -3.63
CA VAL A 57 9.21 -4.30 -4.82
C VAL A 57 10.48 -3.55 -4.45
N ARG A 58 11.26 -3.12 -5.45
CA ARG A 58 12.43 -2.25 -5.22
C ARG A 58 11.97 -0.92 -4.62
N GLY A 59 12.75 -0.38 -3.67
CA GLY A 59 12.41 0.86 -2.97
C GLY A 59 12.23 2.09 -3.87
N GLN A 60 12.90 2.10 -5.02
CA GLN A 60 12.84 3.18 -6.01
C GLN A 60 11.52 3.26 -6.81
N ILE A 61 10.64 2.27 -6.69
CA ILE A 61 9.34 2.30 -7.40
C ILE A 61 8.52 3.46 -6.86
N ASN A 62 8.04 4.35 -7.74
CA ASN A 62 7.23 5.51 -7.38
C ASN A 62 5.94 5.09 -6.65
N ASP A 63 5.55 5.82 -5.61
CA ASP A 63 4.32 5.57 -4.85
C ASP A 63 3.04 5.71 -5.68
N ARG A 64 3.05 6.42 -6.81
CA ARG A 64 1.94 6.38 -7.79
C ARG A 64 1.67 4.98 -8.36
N LYS A 65 2.66 4.09 -8.30
CA LYS A 65 2.52 2.68 -8.68
C LYS A 65 2.19 1.81 -7.48
N CYS A 66 1.91 2.39 -6.30
CA CYS A 66 1.63 1.62 -5.09
C CYS A 66 0.39 0.74 -5.28
N ILE A 67 -0.63 1.33 -5.90
CA ILE A 67 -1.95 0.74 -6.10
C ILE A 67 -2.01 -0.30 -7.23
N ASP A 68 -0.95 -0.40 -8.05
CA ASP A 68 -0.90 -1.29 -9.21
C ASP A 68 -1.09 -2.74 -8.79
N GLY A 69 -2.21 -3.33 -9.21
CA GLY A 69 -2.58 -4.70 -8.87
C GLY A 69 -3.11 -4.89 -7.45
N LEU A 70 -3.44 -3.81 -6.73
CA LEU A 70 -4.13 -3.83 -5.43
C LEU A 70 -5.62 -3.47 -5.55
N PHE A 71 -6.01 -2.65 -6.54
CA PHE A 71 -7.41 -2.45 -6.90
C PHE A 71 -7.93 -3.60 -7.76
N GLN A 72 -8.64 -4.54 -7.17
CA GLN A 72 -9.29 -5.62 -7.92
C GLN A 72 -10.79 -5.73 -7.63
N ASP A 73 -11.23 -5.17 -6.49
CA ASP A 73 -12.59 -5.36 -5.98
C ASP A 73 -13.41 -4.07 -6.14
N LYS A 74 -14.35 -4.07 -7.08
CA LYS A 74 -15.20 -2.90 -7.35
C LYS A 74 -16.29 -2.69 -6.31
N ASP A 75 -16.55 -3.68 -5.46
CA ASP A 75 -17.61 -3.66 -4.45
C ASP A 75 -17.06 -3.27 -3.07
N SER A 76 -15.90 -2.61 -3.02
CA SER A 76 -15.23 -2.19 -1.77
C SER A 76 -14.75 -0.74 -1.83
N ILE A 77 -14.75 -0.10 -0.66
CA ILE A 77 -14.20 1.25 -0.50
C ILE A 77 -12.69 1.12 -0.28
N HIS A 78 -11.90 1.69 -1.19
CA HIS A 78 -10.46 1.72 -1.05
C HIS A 78 -10.01 3.02 -0.39
N VAL A 79 -9.21 2.89 0.68
CA VAL A 79 -8.64 4.01 1.43
C VAL A 79 -7.13 3.98 1.28
N PHE A 80 -6.55 5.08 0.79
CA PHE A 80 -5.13 5.19 0.48
C PHE A 80 -4.72 6.65 0.36
N ASP A 81 -3.43 6.93 0.44
CA ASP A 81 -2.92 8.29 0.29
C ASP A 81 -3.19 8.84 -1.11
N ARG A 82 -3.60 10.11 -1.19
CA ARG A 82 -3.87 10.80 -2.46
C ARG A 82 -2.71 10.68 -3.46
N GLY A 83 -1.47 10.66 -2.97
CA GLY A 83 -0.27 10.56 -3.81
C GLY A 83 -0.10 9.22 -4.54
N TYR A 84 -0.88 8.19 -4.18
CA TYR A 84 -0.78 6.87 -4.80
C TYR A 84 -1.57 6.72 -6.09
N TYR A 85 -2.48 7.65 -6.40
CA TYR A 85 -3.32 7.59 -7.61
C TYR A 85 -3.14 8.86 -8.47
N ASP A 86 -3.04 8.68 -9.79
CA ASP A 86 -3.04 9.79 -10.74
C ASP A 86 -4.45 9.97 -11.31
N TYR A 87 -5.11 11.08 -10.97
CA TYR A 87 -6.51 11.37 -11.32
C TYR A 87 -6.67 12.02 -12.70
N LYS A 88 -5.59 12.14 -13.47
CA LYS A 88 -5.64 12.69 -14.83
C LYS A 88 -6.28 11.74 -15.83
#